data_AF-A0A4P9TLY4-F1
#
_entry.id   AF-A0A4P9TLY4-F1
#
_cell.length_a   1.000
_cell.length_b   1.000
_cell.length_c   1.000
_cell.angle_alpha   90.00
_cell.angle_beta   90.00
_cell.angle_gamma   90.00
#
_symmetry.space_group_name_H-M   'P 1'
#
loop_
_entity.id
_entity.type
_entity.pdbx_description
1 polymer ?
#
loop_
_entity_poly.entity_id
_entity_poly.type
_entity_poly.pdbx_seq_one_letter_code
_entity_poly.pdbx_strand_id
1 'polypeptide(L)'
;MDQIFQQRSDRIADKLEKESIPVEIKLEASDRLREIRSDQRHVLTQEGRETFVLQYLKGEADRFKADDETLADLDAETPRSRPLCTCPDSGCALKDGRLPAAFAEDKSLQRNIREFRHNHLGDPIVLNDAEEKLDEKVERVMSVYDIVLIALSNKCSVSEVEATHTGDDADEPESDSDTEPTASAEAD
;
A
#
# COMPACT_ATOMS: atom_id res chain seq x y z
N MET A 1 -16.09 -1.81 -1.21
CA MET A 1 -14.88 -1.34 -1.91
C MET A 1 -14.91 -1.77 -3.38
N ASP A 2 -15.24 -3.03 -3.64
CA ASP A 2 -15.25 -3.66 -4.97
C ASP A 2 -16.12 -2.92 -6.01
N GLN A 3 -17.27 -2.36 -5.61
CA GLN A 3 -18.15 -1.61 -6.51
C GLN A 3 -17.50 -0.35 -7.11
N ILE A 4 -16.65 0.35 -6.34
CA ILE A 4 -15.99 1.58 -6.82
C ILE A 4 -14.93 1.22 -7.85
N PHE A 5 -14.13 0.19 -7.58
CA PHE A 5 -13.14 -0.32 -8.53
C PHE A 5 -13.80 -0.80 -9.82
N GLN A 6 -14.88 -1.58 -9.72
CA GLN A 6 -15.61 -2.07 -10.88
C GLN A 6 -16.17 -0.89 -11.69
N GLN A 7 -16.81 0.08 -11.03
CA GLN A 7 -17.35 1.26 -11.70
C GLN A 7 -16.27 2.06 -12.44
N ARG A 8 -15.08 2.24 -11.85
CA ARG A 8 -13.96 2.93 -12.52
C ARG A 8 -13.43 2.12 -13.70
N SER A 9 -13.25 0.81 -13.52
CA SER A 9 -12.80 -0.09 -14.58
C SER A 9 -13.75 -0.07 -15.78
N ASP A 10 -15.06 -0.18 -15.52
CA ASP A 10 -16.10 -0.14 -16.56
C ASP A 10 -16.09 1.21 -17.30
N ARG A 11 -15.95 2.32 -16.59
CA ARG A 11 -15.84 3.66 -17.20
C ARG A 11 -14.61 3.81 -18.09
N ILE A 12 -13.48 3.23 -17.69
CA ILE A 12 -12.26 3.22 -18.51
C ILE A 12 -12.48 2.39 -19.77
N ALA A 13 -13.04 1.18 -19.63
CA ALA A 13 -13.33 0.31 -20.78
C ALA A 13 -14.28 0.99 -21.77
N ASP A 14 -15.36 1.59 -21.27
CA ASP A 14 -16.32 2.36 -22.07
C ASP A 14 -15.64 3.48 -22.87
N LYS A 15 -14.73 4.24 -22.25
CA LYS A 15 -13.98 5.30 -22.93
C LYS A 15 -13.06 4.78 -24.01
N LEU A 16 -12.35 3.68 -23.73
CA LEU A 16 -11.45 3.06 -24.69
C LEU A 16 -12.20 2.52 -25.92
N GLU A 17 -13.41 2.01 -25.76
CA GLU A 17 -14.21 1.43 -26.84
C GLU A 17 -15.04 2.46 -27.62
N LYS A 18 -15.71 3.40 -26.93
CA LYS A 18 -16.78 4.22 -27.51
C LYS A 18 -16.33 5.61 -27.94
N GLU A 19 -15.21 6.10 -27.43
CA GLU A 19 -14.76 7.45 -27.70
C GLU A 19 -13.62 7.49 -28.74
N SER A 20 -13.68 8.52 -29.59
CA SER A 20 -12.58 8.89 -30.48
C SER A 20 -11.50 9.59 -29.65
N ILE A 21 -10.67 8.75 -29.02
CA ILE A 21 -9.46 9.11 -28.27
C ILE A 21 -8.26 8.74 -29.15
N PRO A 22 -7.25 9.62 -29.26
CA PRO A 22 -5.98 9.32 -29.94
C PRO A 22 -5.37 7.98 -29.50
N VAL A 23 -4.76 7.25 -30.43
CA VAL A 23 -4.24 5.91 -30.18
C VAL A 23 -3.11 5.94 -29.16
N GLU A 24 -2.29 6.98 -29.20
CA GLU A 24 -1.16 7.20 -28.30
C GLU A 24 -1.61 7.25 -26.84
N ILE A 25 -2.69 7.98 -26.57
CA ILE A 25 -3.28 8.10 -25.22
C ILE A 25 -3.88 6.76 -24.77
N LYS A 26 -4.51 6.00 -25.69
CA LYS A 26 -5.03 4.66 -25.38
C LYS A 26 -3.90 3.69 -25.02
N LEU A 27 -2.75 3.80 -25.69
CA LEU A 27 -1.57 2.99 -25.40
C LEU A 27 -0.99 3.34 -24.03
N GLU A 28 -0.77 4.62 -23.73
CA GLU A 28 -0.29 5.07 -22.42
C GLU A 28 -1.22 4.61 -21.29
N ALA A 29 -2.54 4.77 -21.46
CA ALA A 29 -3.53 4.31 -20.49
C ALA A 29 -3.45 2.79 -20.29
N SER A 30 -3.33 2.02 -21.37
CA SER A 30 -3.24 0.56 -21.32
C SER A 30 -1.94 0.08 -20.65
N ASP A 31 -0.84 0.79 -20.87
CA ASP A 31 0.45 0.48 -20.27
C ASP A 31 0.41 0.76 -18.77
N ARG A 32 -0.13 1.90 -18.34
CA ARG A 32 -0.27 2.22 -16.91
C ARG A 32 -1.19 1.24 -16.18
N LEU A 33 -2.28 0.81 -16.81
CA LEU A 33 -3.16 -0.24 -16.27
C LEU A 33 -2.46 -1.60 -16.18
N ARG A 34 -1.54 -1.90 -17.11
CA ARG A 34 -0.76 -3.14 -17.09
C ARG A 34 0.24 -3.14 -15.93
N GLU A 35 0.87 -2.02 -15.64
CA GLU A 35 1.84 -1.86 -14.55
C GLU A 35 1.21 -2.15 -13.18
N ILE A 36 -0.02 -1.70 -12.94
CA ILE A 36 -0.73 -1.94 -11.68
C ILE A 36 -1.48 -3.29 -11.64
N ARG A 37 -1.37 -4.13 -12.67
CA ARG A 37 -2.15 -5.38 -12.76
C ARG A 37 -1.84 -6.34 -11.61
N SER A 38 -0.60 -6.35 -11.12
CA SER A 38 -0.26 -7.17 -9.96
C SER A 38 -0.96 -6.67 -8.69
N ASP A 39 -0.98 -5.35 -8.48
CA ASP A 39 -1.65 -4.73 -7.33
C ASP A 39 -3.16 -4.93 -7.40
N GLN A 40 -3.78 -4.82 -8.59
CA GLN A 40 -5.19 -5.14 -8.82
C GLN A 40 -5.55 -6.55 -8.36
N ARG A 41 -4.72 -7.56 -8.65
CA ARG A 41 -4.98 -8.94 -8.21
C ARG A 41 -5.05 -9.05 -6.68
N HIS A 42 -4.29 -8.24 -5.96
CA HIS A 42 -4.28 -8.25 -4.50
C HIS A 42 -5.43 -7.44 -3.89
N VAL A 43 -5.88 -6.36 -4.52
CA VAL A 43 -6.85 -5.45 -3.90
C VAL A 43 -8.30 -5.69 -4.33
N LEU A 44 -8.53 -6.24 -5.53
CA LEU A 44 -9.89 -6.34 -6.11
C LEU A 44 -10.70 -7.52 -5.60
N THR A 45 -10.07 -8.55 -5.05
CA THR A 45 -10.76 -9.74 -4.56
C THR A 45 -10.35 -10.03 -3.13
N GLN A 46 -11.26 -10.66 -2.38
CA GLN A 46 -10.95 -11.10 -1.03
C GLN A 46 -9.78 -12.09 -1.00
N GLU A 47 -9.79 -13.08 -1.88
CA GLU A 47 -8.71 -14.08 -2.02
C GLU A 47 -7.36 -13.41 -2.34
N GLY A 48 -7.38 -12.36 -3.16
CA GLY A 48 -6.21 -11.54 -3.46
C GLY A 48 -5.63 -10.87 -2.22
N ARG A 49 -6.49 -10.30 -1.37
CA ARG A 49 -6.07 -9.65 -0.12
C ARG A 49 -5.51 -10.65 0.87
N GLU A 50 -6.13 -11.81 1.00
CA GLU A 50 -5.66 -12.90 1.85
C GLU A 50 -4.30 -13.42 1.38
N THR A 51 -4.16 -13.63 0.06
CA THR A 51 -2.89 -14.02 -0.56
C THR A 51 -1.80 -13.00 -0.28
N PHE A 52 -2.10 -11.71 -0.43
CA PHE A 52 -1.16 -10.64 -0.14
C PHE A 52 -0.72 -10.64 1.33
N VAL A 53 -1.67 -10.66 2.28
CA VAL A 53 -1.35 -10.68 3.71
C VAL A 53 -0.52 -11.90 4.06
N LEU A 54 -0.85 -13.08 3.55
CA LEU A 54 -0.05 -14.29 3.78
C LEU A 54 1.38 -14.18 3.24
N GLN A 55 1.54 -13.68 2.02
CA GLN A 55 2.86 -13.46 1.42
C GLN A 55 3.67 -12.44 2.22
N TYR A 56 3.03 -11.35 2.64
CA TYR A 56 3.66 -10.31 3.43
C TYR A 56 4.14 -10.84 4.79
N LEU A 57 3.27 -11.54 5.52
CA LEU A 57 3.60 -12.15 6.81
C LEU A 57 4.78 -13.11 6.70
N LYS A 58 4.78 -13.95 5.67
CA LYS A 58 5.86 -14.90 5.44
C LYS A 58 7.18 -14.18 5.13
N GLY A 59 7.15 -13.20 4.22
CA GLY A 59 8.33 -12.41 3.87
C GLY A 59 8.92 -11.68 5.07
N GLU A 60 8.09 -11.05 5.89
CA GLU A 60 8.56 -10.37 7.10
C GLU A 60 9.08 -11.33 8.17
N ALA A 61 8.49 -12.53 8.30
CA ALA A 61 9.01 -13.55 9.20
C ALA A 61 10.35 -14.10 8.75
N ASP A 62 10.52 -14.32 7.45
CA ASP A 62 11.79 -14.74 6.86
C ASP A 62 12.85 -13.63 7.08
N ARG A 63 12.53 -12.36 6.82
CA ARG A 63 13.41 -11.20 7.09
C ARG A 63 13.77 -10.99 8.56
N PHE A 64 12.88 -11.37 9.48
CA PHE A 64 13.14 -11.29 10.92
C PHE A 64 14.06 -12.41 11.42
N LYS A 65 14.05 -13.56 10.73
CA LYS A 65 14.88 -14.74 11.04
C LYS A 65 16.19 -14.75 10.26
N ALA A 66 16.27 -13.99 9.17
CA ALA A 66 17.43 -13.89 8.31
C ALA A 66 18.63 -13.26 9.01
N ASP A 67 19.81 -13.78 8.69
CA ASP A 67 21.10 -13.14 8.88
C ASP A 67 21.55 -12.44 7.58
N ASP A 68 22.66 -11.69 7.62
CA ASP A 68 23.11 -10.90 6.46
C ASP A 68 23.38 -11.74 5.20
N GLU A 69 23.80 -13.01 5.33
CA GLU A 69 24.05 -13.90 4.19
C GLU A 69 22.76 -14.39 3.53
N THR A 70 21.69 -14.62 4.31
CA THR A 70 20.41 -15.16 3.80
C THR A 70 19.48 -14.10 3.22
N LEU A 71 19.74 -12.81 3.42
CA LEU A 71 18.94 -11.70 2.85
C LEU A 71 19.06 -11.58 1.33
N ALA A 72 20.24 -11.88 0.77
CA ALA A 72 20.47 -11.86 -0.67
C ALA A 72 19.58 -12.88 -1.41
N ASP A 73 19.31 -14.02 -0.78
CA ASP A 73 18.44 -15.07 -1.32
C ASP A 73 16.95 -14.73 -1.21
N LEU A 74 16.58 -13.79 -0.32
CA LEU A 74 15.20 -13.34 -0.09
C LEU A 74 14.79 -12.12 -0.91
N ASP A 75 15.67 -11.61 -1.79
CA ASP A 75 15.47 -10.34 -2.50
C ASP A 75 15.10 -9.19 -1.53
N ALA A 76 15.66 -9.27 -0.31
CA ALA A 76 15.36 -8.35 0.77
C ALA A 76 16.55 -7.43 1.03
N GLU A 77 16.33 -6.12 0.88
CA GLU A 77 17.41 -5.13 1.04
C GLU A 77 17.90 -5.00 2.49
N THR A 78 17.05 -5.33 3.48
CA THR A 78 17.36 -5.16 4.90
C THR A 78 16.65 -6.19 5.79
N PRO A 79 17.28 -6.63 6.91
CA PRO A 79 16.61 -7.46 7.90
C PRO A 79 15.57 -6.65 8.68
N ARG A 80 14.53 -7.33 9.16
CA ARG A 80 13.48 -6.69 9.97
C ARG A 80 13.98 -6.47 11.39
N SER A 81 13.98 -5.23 11.87
CA SER A 81 14.41 -4.89 13.24
C SER A 81 13.29 -4.96 14.29
N ARG A 82 12.03 -4.73 13.88
CA ARG A 82 10.87 -4.76 14.78
C ARG A 82 10.35 -6.20 14.96
N PRO A 83 9.85 -6.58 16.14
CA PRO A 83 9.25 -7.90 16.31
C PRO A 83 8.00 -8.05 15.43
N LEU A 84 7.67 -9.30 15.08
CA LEU A 84 6.45 -9.63 14.35
C LEU A 84 5.20 -9.44 15.22
N CYS A 85 5.31 -9.78 16.50
CA CYS A 85 4.27 -9.61 17.50
C CYS A 85 4.86 -9.46 18.91
N THR A 86 4.22 -8.66 19.76
CA THR A 86 4.70 -8.39 21.14
C THR A 86 4.09 -9.30 22.21
N CYS A 87 3.19 -10.22 21.84
CA CYS A 87 2.57 -11.12 22.82
C CYS A 87 3.59 -12.04 23.51
N PRO A 88 3.32 -12.52 24.73
CA PRO A 88 4.24 -13.40 25.45
C PRO A 88 4.23 -14.85 24.92
N ASP A 89 3.22 -15.24 24.14
CA ASP A 89 3.08 -16.60 23.61
C ASP A 89 4.17 -16.91 22.58
N SER A 90 5.03 -17.90 22.87
CA SER A 90 6.05 -18.38 21.95
C SER A 90 5.46 -19.16 20.77
N GLY A 91 4.24 -19.69 20.90
CA GLY A 91 3.51 -20.41 19.86
C GLY A 91 2.64 -19.53 18.96
N CYS A 92 2.74 -18.20 19.08
CA CYS A 92 1.94 -17.28 18.27
C CYS A 92 2.23 -17.46 16.77
N ALA A 93 1.19 -17.80 15.99
CA ALA A 93 1.29 -18.04 14.55
C ALA A 93 1.95 -16.90 13.77
N LEU A 94 1.72 -15.64 14.19
CA LEU A 94 2.32 -14.47 13.54
C LEU A 94 3.84 -14.41 13.68
N LYS A 95 4.39 -14.93 14.79
CA LYS A 95 5.85 -15.03 14.98
C LYS A 95 6.49 -16.05 14.03
N ASP A 96 5.68 -16.93 13.47
CA ASP A 96 6.07 -17.91 12.46
C ASP A 96 5.71 -17.48 11.03
N GLY A 97 5.20 -16.27 10.82
CA GLY A 97 4.76 -15.81 9.49
C GLY A 97 3.52 -16.53 8.97
N ARG A 98 2.67 -17.04 9.87
CA ARG A 98 1.43 -17.76 9.53
C ARG A 98 0.21 -17.02 10.04
N LEU A 99 -0.91 -17.15 9.32
CA LEU A 99 -2.20 -16.72 9.85
C LEU A 99 -2.72 -17.70 10.92
N PRO A 100 -3.39 -17.20 11.98
CA PRO A 100 -4.10 -18.06 12.93
C PRO A 100 -5.15 -18.92 12.23
N ALA A 101 -5.36 -20.15 12.71
CA ALA A 101 -6.31 -21.10 12.10
C ALA A 101 -7.74 -20.54 11.97
N ALA A 102 -8.16 -19.68 12.90
CA ALA A 102 -9.45 -18.99 12.87
C ALA A 102 -9.67 -18.17 11.58
N PHE A 103 -8.60 -17.77 10.89
CA PHE A 103 -8.70 -17.01 9.65
C PHE A 103 -9.16 -17.86 8.46
N ALA A 104 -9.01 -19.18 8.54
CA ALA A 104 -9.44 -20.11 7.49
C ALA A 104 -10.95 -20.40 7.52
N GLU A 105 -11.63 -20.13 8.64
CA GLU A 105 -13.02 -20.53 8.86
C GLU A 105 -14.04 -19.45 8.49
N ASP A 106 -13.64 -18.16 8.48
CA ASP A 106 -14.55 -17.04 8.28
C ASP A 106 -14.33 -16.33 6.93
N LYS A 107 -15.40 -15.75 6.38
CA LYS A 107 -15.43 -15.14 5.05
C LYS A 107 -14.96 -13.68 5.01
N SER A 108 -14.28 -13.18 6.02
CA SER A 108 -13.77 -11.81 5.97
C SER A 108 -12.46 -11.66 6.73
N LEU A 109 -11.36 -11.53 5.97
CA LEU A 109 -10.03 -11.25 6.49
C LEU A 109 -10.01 -10.06 7.46
N GLN A 110 -10.63 -8.94 7.10
CA GLN A 110 -10.65 -7.74 7.95
C GLN A 110 -11.37 -7.98 9.28
N ARG A 111 -12.46 -8.75 9.27
CA ARG A 111 -13.14 -9.14 10.50
C ARG A 111 -12.23 -9.99 11.38
N ASN A 112 -11.57 -10.99 10.78
CA ASN A 112 -10.66 -11.88 11.49
C ASN A 112 -9.46 -11.13 12.09
N ILE A 113 -8.87 -10.18 11.36
CA ILE A 113 -7.80 -9.32 11.87
C ILE A 113 -8.30 -8.50 13.08
N ARG A 114 -9.49 -7.89 12.97
CA ARG A 114 -10.07 -7.11 14.06
C ARG A 114 -10.37 -7.96 15.30
N GLU A 115 -10.99 -9.12 15.11
CA GLU A 115 -11.28 -10.06 16.21
C GLU A 115 -10.00 -10.60 16.84
N PHE A 116 -8.99 -10.92 16.04
CA PHE A 116 -7.69 -11.32 16.53
C PHE A 116 -7.06 -10.22 17.40
N ARG A 117 -6.99 -8.98 16.92
CA ARG A 117 -6.48 -7.84 17.70
C ARG A 117 -7.21 -7.67 19.03
N HIS A 118 -8.52 -7.87 19.04
CA HIS A 118 -9.30 -7.70 20.26
C HIS A 118 -9.01 -8.79 21.31
N ASN A 119 -8.77 -10.02 20.87
CA ASN A 119 -8.60 -11.17 21.75
C ASN A 119 -7.13 -11.54 22.01
N HIS A 120 -6.18 -10.93 21.30
CA HIS A 120 -4.76 -11.26 21.39
C HIS A 120 -4.06 -10.51 22.52
N LEU A 121 -3.23 -11.21 23.29
CA LEU A 121 -2.50 -10.66 24.43
C LEU A 121 -1.19 -9.98 23.99
N GLY A 122 -1.28 -9.01 23.09
CA GLY A 122 -0.16 -8.23 22.57
C GLY A 122 -0.48 -7.60 21.21
N ASP A 123 0.49 -6.85 20.69
CA ASP A 123 0.35 -6.11 19.43
C ASP A 123 0.81 -6.96 18.25
N PRO A 124 -0.07 -7.25 17.28
CA PRO A 124 0.30 -7.97 16.07
C PRO A 124 0.91 -7.02 15.03
N ILE A 125 2.11 -6.50 15.31
CA ILE A 125 2.78 -5.47 14.50
C ILE A 125 2.81 -5.84 13.01
N VAL A 126 3.19 -7.09 12.68
CA VAL A 126 3.30 -7.52 11.27
C VAL A 126 1.96 -7.53 10.54
N LEU A 127 0.83 -7.74 11.25
CA LEU A 127 -0.50 -7.62 10.64
C LEU A 127 -0.87 -6.16 10.38
N ASN A 128 -0.46 -5.25 11.27
CA ASN A 128 -0.67 -3.81 11.08
C ASN A 128 0.12 -3.32 9.86
N ASP A 129 1.40 -3.70 9.77
CA ASP A 129 2.24 -3.39 8.61
C ASP A 129 1.64 -3.98 7.32
N ALA A 130 1.10 -5.20 7.37
CA ALA A 130 0.45 -5.82 6.21
C ALA A 130 -0.81 -5.07 5.75
N GLU A 131 -1.64 -4.57 6.68
CA GLU A 131 -2.81 -3.75 6.35
C GLU A 131 -2.40 -2.41 5.74
N GLU A 132 -1.43 -1.73 6.34
CA GLU A 132 -0.88 -0.47 5.82
C GLU A 132 -0.35 -0.65 4.39
N LYS A 133 0.43 -1.72 4.14
CA LYS A 133 0.93 -2.03 2.79
C LYS A 133 -0.16 -2.45 1.81
N LEU A 134 -1.26 -3.00 2.28
CA LEU A 134 -2.42 -3.28 1.42
C LEU A 134 -3.17 -1.99 1.08
N ASP A 135 -3.30 -1.08 2.05
CA ASP A 135 -3.94 0.23 1.85
C ASP A 135 -3.12 1.09 0.88
N GLU A 136 -1.79 1.11 0.98
CA GLU A 136 -0.91 1.75 -0.01
C GLU A 136 -1.15 1.19 -1.44
N LYS A 137 -1.37 -0.13 -1.58
CA LYS A 137 -1.72 -0.73 -2.89
C LYS A 137 -3.10 -0.31 -3.37
N VAL A 138 -4.08 -0.23 -2.48
CA VAL A 138 -5.44 0.25 -2.78
C VAL A 138 -5.37 1.67 -3.31
N GLU A 139 -4.67 2.55 -2.60
CA GLU A 139 -4.47 3.95 -2.98
C GLU A 139 -3.77 4.08 -4.32
N ARG A 140 -2.68 3.32 -4.54
CA ARG A 140 -1.97 3.30 -5.82
C ARG A 140 -2.87 2.90 -6.99
N VAL A 141 -3.65 1.82 -6.85
CA VAL A 141 -4.58 1.37 -7.90
C VAL A 141 -5.65 2.42 -8.17
N MET A 142 -6.19 3.03 -7.12
CA MET A 142 -7.21 4.08 -7.23
C MET A 142 -6.68 5.33 -7.90
N SER A 143 -5.49 5.80 -7.50
CA SER A 143 -4.80 6.95 -8.10
C SER A 143 -4.57 6.73 -9.59
N VAL A 144 -4.06 5.56 -9.99
CA VAL A 144 -3.87 5.23 -11.41
C VAL A 144 -5.20 5.20 -12.18
N TYR A 145 -6.27 4.66 -11.60
CA TYR A 145 -7.60 4.73 -12.23
C TYR A 145 -8.08 6.17 -12.43
N ASP A 146 -7.86 7.05 -11.46
CA ASP A 146 -8.24 8.46 -11.59
C ASP A 146 -7.42 9.17 -12.66
N ILE A 147 -6.09 9.01 -12.65
CA ILE A 147 -5.19 9.58 -13.65
C ILE A 147 -5.62 9.14 -15.06
N VAL A 148 -5.84 7.83 -15.26
CA VAL A 148 -6.27 7.29 -16.55
C VAL A 148 -7.63 7.83 -16.95
N LEU A 149 -8.60 7.90 -16.04
CA LEU A 149 -9.92 8.46 -16.33
C LEU A 149 -9.85 9.94 -16.71
N ILE A 150 -9.03 10.74 -16.02
CA ILE A 150 -8.80 12.16 -16.31
C ILE A 150 -8.15 12.32 -17.69
N ALA A 151 -7.10 11.57 -17.98
CA ALA A 151 -6.40 11.60 -19.27
C ALA A 151 -7.33 11.24 -20.43
N LEU A 152 -8.08 10.14 -20.30
CA LEU A 152 -9.05 9.70 -21.32
C LEU A 152 -10.21 10.69 -21.47
N SER A 153 -10.66 11.34 -20.40
CA SER A 153 -11.75 12.34 -20.45
C SER A 153 -11.33 13.63 -21.15
N ASN A 154 -10.09 14.07 -20.93
CA ASN A 154 -9.56 15.32 -21.48
C ASN A 154 -8.79 15.12 -22.79
N LYS A 155 -8.57 13.87 -23.21
CA LYS A 155 -7.78 13.51 -24.39
C LYS A 155 -6.37 14.12 -24.34
N CYS A 156 -5.74 14.05 -23.16
CA CYS A 156 -4.35 14.42 -22.93
C CYS A 156 -3.50 13.21 -22.52
N SER A 157 -2.18 13.39 -22.44
CA SER A 157 -1.27 12.31 -22.05
C SER A 157 -1.48 11.90 -20.60
N VAL A 158 -1.31 10.59 -20.32
CA VAL A 158 -1.36 10.05 -18.95
C VAL A 158 -0.21 10.62 -18.11
N SER A 159 0.98 10.73 -18.71
CA SER A 159 2.17 11.27 -18.05
C SER A 159 2.01 12.76 -17.69
N GLU A 160 1.32 13.55 -18.51
CA GLU A 160 1.00 14.95 -18.20
C GLU A 160 0.11 15.06 -16.97
N VAL A 161 -0.93 14.22 -16.88
CA VAL A 161 -1.83 14.19 -15.71
C VAL A 161 -1.07 13.71 -14.48
N GLU A 162 -0.27 12.66 -14.59
CA GLU A 162 0.51 12.12 -13.49
C GLU A 162 1.47 13.14 -12.89
N ALA A 163 2.18 13.92 -13.72
CA ALA A 163 3.08 14.98 -13.27
C ALA A 163 2.36 16.08 -12.46
N THR A 164 1.09 16.34 -12.75
CA THR A 164 0.27 17.28 -11.96
C THR A 164 -0.31 16.64 -10.70
N HIS A 165 -0.48 15.32 -10.67
CA HIS A 165 -1.09 14.61 -9.55
C HIS A 165 -0.08 14.29 -8.44
N THR A 166 1.22 14.22 -8.76
CA THR A 166 2.32 14.02 -7.80
C THR A 166 2.93 15.32 -7.28
N GLY A 167 2.55 16.47 -7.85
CA GLY A 167 3.14 17.78 -7.54
C GLY A 167 2.62 18.46 -6.26
N ASP A 168 1.52 17.98 -5.67
CA ASP A 168 0.90 18.60 -4.48
C ASP A 168 1.50 18.12 -3.13
N ASP A 169 2.35 17.07 -3.14
CA ASP A 169 3.03 16.56 -1.93
C ASP A 169 4.50 17.04 -1.80
N ALA A 170 4.92 18.00 -2.62
CA ALA A 170 6.21 18.64 -2.43
C ALA A 170 6.13 19.62 -1.24
N ASP A 171 6.50 19.10 -0.06
CA ASP A 171 6.88 19.83 1.16
C ASP A 171 7.28 21.28 0.84
N GLU A 172 6.41 22.24 1.18
CA GLU A 172 6.91 23.57 1.49
C GLU A 172 7.85 23.40 2.68
N PRO A 173 9.16 23.69 2.55
CA PRO A 173 10.04 23.63 3.71
C PRO A 173 9.49 24.62 4.74
N GLU A 174 9.08 24.13 5.91
CA GLU A 174 8.78 24.98 7.05
C GLU A 174 10.02 25.83 7.31
N SER A 175 9.93 27.10 6.93
CA SER A 175 10.94 28.10 7.15
C SER A 175 11.02 28.34 8.65
N ASP A 176 11.90 27.61 9.34
CA ASP A 176 12.32 27.90 10.71
C ASP A 176 12.85 29.35 10.76
N SER A 177 11.98 30.25 11.19
CA SER A 177 12.36 31.63 11.47
C SER A 177 13.13 31.66 12.78
N ASP A 178 14.46 31.60 12.68
CA ASP A 178 15.42 31.96 13.72
C ASP A 178 15.03 33.32 14.34
N THR A 179 14.43 33.27 15.53
CA THR A 179 14.26 34.45 16.38
C THR A 179 15.45 34.50 17.33
N GLU A 180 16.47 35.26 16.95
CA GLU A 180 17.57 35.65 17.85
C GLU A 180 17.01 36.29 19.12
N PRO A 181 17.40 35.83 20.33
CA PRO A 181 17.21 36.61 21.53
C PRO A 181 18.28 37.72 21.55
N THR A 182 17.83 38.95 21.33
CA THR A 182 18.63 40.16 21.52
C THR A 182 19.09 40.25 22.98
N ALA A 183 20.40 40.15 23.17
CA ALA A 183 21.05 40.56 24.40
C ALA A 183 20.79 42.05 24.63
N SER A 184 20.26 42.41 25.79
CA SER A 184 20.36 43.76 26.34
C SER A 184 20.94 43.67 27.74
N ALA A 185 22.14 44.23 27.85
CA ALA A 185 22.80 44.58 29.09
C ALA A 185 22.13 45.83 29.69
N GLU A 186 22.10 45.93 31.03
CA GLU A 186 22.23 47.14 31.86
C GLU A 186 22.13 46.66 33.33
N ALA A 187 23.21 46.64 34.11
CA ALA A 187 23.80 47.75 34.86
C ALA A 187 22.95 48.21 36.06
N ASP A 188 23.20 47.62 37.23
CA ASP A 188 23.43 48.29 38.52
C ASP A 188 24.04 47.30 39.53
#